data_AF-A0A096A1G5-F1
#
_entry.id   AF-A0A096A1G5-F1
#
_cell.length_a   1.000
_cell.length_b   1.000
_cell.length_c   1.000
_cell.angle_alpha   90.00
_cell.angle_beta   90.00
_cell.angle_gamma   90.00
#
_symmetry.space_group_name_H-M   'P 1'
#
loop_
_entity.id
_entity.type
_entity.pdbx_description
1 polymer ?
#
loop_
_entity_poly.entity_id
_entity_poly.type
_entity_poly.pdbx_seq_one_letter_code
_entity_poly.pdbx_strand_id
1 'polypeptide(L)'
;MSYIDQRTEETWQKRLFDKLMTVESKLDHLLVLQEQSVDTTIHPPLKPEYLDIIDVSKILKVEQKTIYNWVWAGKIPYLKANGRLLFLREEIDEMLRKRDNW
;
A
#
# COMPACT_ATOMS: atom_id res chain seq x y z
N MET A 1 31.79 19.75 52.36
CA MET A 1 31.99 18.33 51.97
C MET A 1 30.61 17.72 51.73
N SER A 2 30.20 17.60 50.47
CA SER A 2 28.84 17.22 50.05
C SER A 2 28.83 15.78 49.54
N TYR A 3 28.95 14.80 50.46
CA TYR A 3 29.01 13.38 50.10
C TYR A 3 27.63 12.69 50.02
N ILE A 4 26.54 13.41 50.33
CA ILE A 4 25.18 12.83 50.34
C ILE A 4 24.50 12.95 48.97
N ASP A 5 24.87 13.94 48.16
CA ASP A 5 24.24 14.23 46.87
C ASP A 5 24.60 13.20 45.79
N GLN A 6 25.84 12.69 45.82
CA GLN A 6 26.34 11.67 44.89
C GLN A 6 25.56 10.35 44.98
N ARG A 7 25.12 9.96 46.18
CA ARG A 7 24.46 8.67 46.40
C ARG A 7 23.02 8.67 45.86
N THR A 8 22.34 9.81 45.95
CA THR A 8 21.05 10.04 45.29
C THR A 8 21.22 10.19 43.79
N GLU A 9 22.31 10.82 43.33
CA GLU A 9 22.65 10.92 41.92
C GLU A 9 22.80 9.58 41.22
N GLU A 10 23.57 8.68 41.83
CA GLU A 10 23.77 7.32 41.32
C GLU A 10 22.47 6.52 41.22
N THR A 11 21.51 6.76 42.12
CA THR A 11 20.23 6.02 42.12
C THR A 11 19.29 6.46 41.00
N TRP A 12 19.20 7.77 40.71
CA TRP A 12 18.38 8.23 39.60
C TRP A 12 19.05 7.96 38.26
N GLN A 13 20.38 8.03 38.20
CA GLN A 13 21.15 7.67 37.01
C GLN A 13 20.92 6.21 36.65
N LYS A 14 21.06 5.27 37.60
CA LYS A 14 20.77 3.85 37.38
C LYS A 14 19.34 3.64 36.89
N ARG A 15 18.36 4.28 37.53
CA ARG A 15 16.95 4.19 37.12
C ARG A 15 16.69 4.76 35.73
N LEU A 16 17.40 5.81 35.34
CA LEU A 16 17.32 6.39 34.00
C LEU A 16 17.90 5.44 32.96
N PHE A 17 19.07 4.86 33.22
CA PHE A 17 19.69 3.86 32.35
C PHE A 17 18.83 2.61 32.21
N ASP A 18 18.26 2.09 33.30
CA ASP A 18 17.34 0.95 33.27
C ASP A 18 16.11 1.25 32.40
N LYS A 19 15.59 2.47 32.50
CA LYS A 19 14.44 2.88 31.70
C LYS A 19 14.81 3.08 30.22
N LEU A 20 16.02 3.56 29.94
CA LEU A 20 16.53 3.70 28.58
C LEU A 20 16.74 2.33 27.93
N MET A 21 17.35 1.38 28.65
CA MET A 21 17.50 -0.01 28.23
C MET A 21 16.14 -0.68 27.98
N THR A 22 15.15 -0.39 28.82
CA THR A 22 13.79 -0.90 28.63
C THR A 22 13.14 -0.33 27.35
N VAL A 23 13.39 0.94 27.03
CA VAL A 23 12.88 1.56 25.81
C VAL A 23 13.59 1.01 24.57
N GLU A 24 14.92 0.87 24.62
CA GLU A 24 15.72 0.28 23.54
C GLU A 24 15.26 -1.14 23.23
N SER A 25 15.14 -2.01 24.25
CA SER A 25 14.64 -3.37 24.07
C SER A 25 13.23 -3.41 23.48
N LYS A 26 12.34 -2.50 23.89
CA LYS A 26 11.00 -2.40 23.29
C LYS A 26 11.03 -1.96 21.84
N LEU A 27 11.96 -1.06 21.47
CA LEU A 27 12.15 -0.64 20.08
C LEU A 27 12.69 -1.80 19.24
N ASP A 28 13.65 -2.58 19.74
CA ASP A 28 14.14 -3.77 19.05
C ASP A 28 13.03 -4.80 18.85
N HIS A 29 12.21 -5.04 19.87
CA HIS A 29 11.03 -5.91 19.74
C HIS A 29 10.02 -5.38 18.72
N LEU A 30 9.77 -4.07 18.68
CA LEU A 30 8.91 -3.46 17.67
C LEU A 30 9.52 -3.55 16.27
N LEU A 31 10.83 -3.42 16.13
CA LEU A 31 11.54 -3.57 14.85
C LEU A 31 11.39 -5.00 14.33
N VAL A 32 11.61 -6.00 15.19
CA VAL A 32 11.41 -7.43 14.85
C VAL A 32 9.95 -7.72 14.51
N LEU A 33 9.00 -7.14 15.24
CA LEU A 33 7.57 -7.27 14.94
C LEU A 33 7.21 -6.58 13.62
N GLN A 34 7.82 -5.44 13.29
CA GLN A 34 7.63 -4.75 12.00
C GLN A 34 8.22 -5.57 10.85
N GLU A 35 9.37 -6.19 11.06
CA GLU A 35 10.06 -7.05 10.11
C GLU A 35 9.35 -8.40 9.92
N GLN A 36 8.62 -8.87 10.93
CA GLN A 36 7.70 -10.02 10.83
C GLN A 36 6.33 -9.62 10.28
N SER A 37 5.88 -8.39 10.55
CA SER A 37 4.77 -7.75 9.85
C SER A 37 5.26 -7.15 8.54
N VAL A 38 6.00 -7.94 7.74
CA VAL A 38 5.98 -7.81 6.28
C VAL A 38 4.55 -8.09 5.83
N ASP A 39 3.69 -7.11 6.08
CA ASP A 39 3.21 -6.26 5.03
C ASP A 39 2.79 -7.06 3.80
N THR A 40 1.71 -7.82 3.96
CA THR A 40 0.84 -8.17 2.84
C THR A 40 0.25 -6.93 2.16
N THR A 41 0.63 -5.71 2.57
CA THR A 41 0.34 -4.44 1.89
C THR A 41 1.56 -3.86 1.17
N ILE A 42 2.58 -4.68 0.84
CA ILE A 42 3.46 -4.43 -0.31
C ILE A 42 2.63 -4.56 -1.60
N HIS A 43 1.68 -3.65 -1.78
CA HIS A 43 1.36 -3.13 -3.09
C HIS A 43 2.46 -2.10 -3.40
N PRO A 44 3.32 -2.35 -4.39
CA PRO A 44 4.29 -1.36 -4.86
C PRO A 44 3.57 -0.04 -5.18
N PRO A 45 4.27 1.12 -5.08
CA PRO A 45 3.66 2.44 -5.17
C PRO A 45 2.81 2.52 -6.42
N LEU A 46 1.48 2.68 -6.24
CA LEU A 46 0.47 3.00 -7.24
C LEU A 46 1.00 2.92 -8.67
N LYS A 47 1.27 1.70 -9.16
CA LYS A 47 1.37 1.53 -10.60
C LYS A 47 -0.04 1.83 -11.08
N PRO A 48 -0.25 2.71 -12.07
CA PRO A 48 -1.52 2.71 -12.78
C PRO A 48 -1.77 1.26 -13.18
N GLU A 49 -2.76 0.62 -12.54
CA GLU A 49 -3.07 -0.78 -12.78
C GLU A 49 -3.61 -0.85 -14.20
N TYR A 50 -2.70 -1.15 -15.12
CA TYR A 50 -3.01 -1.44 -16.48
C TYR A 50 -3.63 -2.84 -16.51
N LEU A 51 -4.92 -2.88 -16.74
CA LEU A 51 -5.69 -4.11 -16.90
C LEU A 51 -5.65 -4.55 -18.35
N ASP A 52 -5.57 -5.85 -18.58
CA ASP A 52 -5.83 -6.42 -19.90
C ASP A 52 -7.35 -6.53 -20.13
N ILE A 53 -7.75 -6.70 -21.38
CA ILE A 53 -9.12 -6.95 -21.84
C ILE A 53 -9.82 -8.03 -21.00
N ILE A 54 -9.07 -9.06 -20.58
CA ILE A 54 -9.59 -10.16 -19.76
C ILE A 54 -10.04 -9.65 -18.39
N ASP A 55 -9.23 -8.83 -17.73
CA ASP A 55 -9.53 -8.34 -16.39
C ASP A 55 -10.61 -7.26 -16.44
N VAL A 56 -10.57 -6.40 -17.46
CA VAL A 56 -11.62 -5.42 -17.76
C VAL A 56 -12.97 -6.11 -17.98
N SER A 57 -12.99 -7.22 -18.73
CA SER A 57 -14.19 -8.03 -18.97
C SER A 57 -14.77 -8.60 -17.68
N LYS A 58 -13.92 -9.07 -16.76
CA LYS A 58 -14.36 -9.57 -15.43
C LYS A 58 -14.94 -8.45 -14.56
N ILE A 59 -14.33 -7.27 -14.56
CA ILE A 59 -14.77 -6.12 -13.74
C ILE A 59 -16.11 -5.58 -14.23
N LEU A 60 -16.23 -5.32 -15.53
CA LEU A 60 -17.46 -4.80 -16.13
C LEU A 60 -18.56 -5.86 -16.28
N LYS A 61 -18.23 -7.14 -16.04
CA LYS A 61 -19.10 -8.31 -16.27
C LYS A 61 -19.69 -8.31 -17.69
N VAL A 62 -18.87 -7.98 -18.68
CA VAL A 62 -19.25 -8.00 -20.10
C VAL A 62 -18.35 -8.94 -20.87
N GLU A 63 -18.83 -9.45 -22.00
CA GLU A 63 -18.02 -10.30 -22.89
C GLU A 63 -16.86 -9.50 -23.51
N GLN A 64 -15.69 -10.14 -23.70
CA GLN A 64 -14.49 -9.52 -24.28
C GLN A 64 -14.77 -8.85 -25.64
N LYS A 65 -15.65 -9.45 -26.45
CA LYS A 65 -16.09 -8.90 -27.74
C LYS A 65 -16.73 -7.50 -27.59
N THR A 66 -17.44 -7.26 -26.50
CA THR A 66 -18.04 -5.96 -26.19
C THR A 66 -16.96 -4.92 -25.91
N ILE A 67 -15.91 -5.30 -25.17
CA ILE A 67 -14.75 -4.42 -24.92
C ILE A 67 -14.05 -4.06 -26.23
N TYR A 68 -13.81 -5.03 -27.12
CA TYR A 68 -13.25 -4.76 -28.46
C TYR A 68 -14.11 -3.80 -29.27
N ASN A 69 -15.44 -3.97 -29.23
CA ASN A 69 -16.36 -3.07 -29.92
C ASN A 69 -16.29 -1.64 -29.35
N TRP A 70 -16.15 -1.49 -28.03
CA TRP A 70 -16.01 -0.18 -27.39
C TRP A 70 -14.67 0.50 -27.68
N VAL A 71 -13.59 -0.28 -27.72
CA VAL A 71 -12.27 0.18 -28.19
C VAL A 71 -12.37 0.66 -29.64
N TRP A 72 -12.99 -0.13 -30.51
CA TRP A 72 -13.18 0.23 -31.91
C TRP A 72 -14.09 1.46 -32.10
N ALA A 73 -15.14 1.57 -31.30
CA ALA A 73 -16.04 2.73 -31.28
C ALA A 73 -15.43 3.96 -30.59
N GLY A 74 -14.21 3.87 -30.04
CA GLY A 74 -13.54 4.96 -29.32
C GLY A 74 -14.22 5.36 -28.00
N LYS A 75 -15.07 4.49 -27.42
CA LYS A 75 -15.78 4.75 -26.16
C LYS A 75 -14.91 4.56 -24.93
N ILE A 76 -13.87 3.73 -25.03
CA ILE A 76 -12.94 3.44 -23.94
C ILE A 76 -11.52 3.80 -24.38
N PRO A 77 -10.84 4.69 -23.65
CA PRO A 77 -9.42 4.97 -23.87
C PRO A 77 -8.59 3.70 -23.59
N TYR A 78 -7.59 3.46 -24.44
CA TYR A 78 -6.72 2.30 -24.35
C TYR A 78 -5.28 2.70 -24.64
N LEU A 79 -4.35 2.01 -23.99
CA LEU A 79 -2.93 2.10 -24.27
C LEU A 79 -2.48 0.82 -24.98
N LYS A 80 -1.80 0.94 -26.11
CA LYS A 80 -1.22 -0.22 -26.80
C LYS A 80 0.26 -0.34 -26.41
N ALA A 81 0.60 -1.38 -25.66
CA ALA A 81 1.97 -1.69 -25.28
C ALA A 81 2.31 -3.14 -25.64
N ASN A 82 3.47 -3.38 -26.25
CA ASN A 82 3.95 -4.74 -26.59
C ASN A 82 2.92 -5.61 -27.33
N GLY A 83 2.07 -4.99 -28.17
CA GLY A 83 1.03 -5.71 -28.93
C GLY A 83 -0.26 -6.03 -28.16
N ARG A 84 -0.38 -5.66 -26.87
CA ARG A 84 -1.57 -5.84 -26.04
C ARG A 84 -2.30 -4.51 -25.81
N LEU A 85 -3.60 -4.59 -25.55
CA LEU A 85 -4.41 -3.45 -25.12
C LEU A 85 -4.42 -3.41 -23.59
N LEU A 86 -4.06 -2.26 -23.05
CA LEU A 86 -3.99 -1.98 -21.62
C LEU A 86 -4.97 -0.85 -21.29
N PHE A 87 -5.68 -1.00 -20.18
CA PHE A 87 -6.69 -0.06 -19.72
C PHE A 87 -6.36 0.42 -18.31
N LEU A 88 -6.54 1.71 -18.04
CA LEU A 88 -6.36 2.24 -16.70
C LEU A 88 -7.53 1.84 -15.80
N ARG A 89 -7.23 1.28 -14.64
CA ARG A 89 -8.24 0.91 -13.64
C ARG A 89 -9.20 2.05 -13.30
N GLU A 90 -8.66 3.25 -13.12
CA GLU A 90 -9.43 4.44 -12.72
C GLU A 90 -10.52 4.80 -13.73
N GLU A 91 -10.20 4.72 -15.03
CA GLU A 91 -11.16 4.98 -16.11
C GLU A 91 -12.26 3.90 -16.18
N ILE A 92 -11.91 2.64 -15.91
CA ILE A 92 -12.88 1.53 -15.87
C ILE A 92 -13.83 1.65 -14.68
N ASP A 93 -13.32 2.02 -13.50
CA ASP A 93 -14.15 2.24 -12.32
C ASP A 93 -15.06 3.48 -12.50
N GLU A 94 -14.60 4.54 -13.18
CA GLU A 94 -15.47 5.65 -13.58
C GLU A 94 -16.60 5.20 -14.51
N MET A 95 -16.32 4.34 -15.48
CA MET A 95 -17.31 3.78 -16.39
C MET A 95 -18.34 2.91 -15.65
N LEU A 96 -17.89 2.13 -14.66
CA LEU A 96 -18.77 1.35 -13.79
C LEU A 96 -19.72 2.27 -13.02
N ARG A 97 -19.18 3.34 -12.41
CA ARG A 97 -19.96 4.33 -11.65
C ARG A 97 -20.97 5.08 -12.51
N LYS A 98 -20.63 5.39 -13.77
CA LYS A 98 -21.58 5.99 -14.74
C LYS A 98 -22.70 5.03 -15.14
N ARG A 99 -22.43 3.72 -15.17
CA ARG A 99 -23.41 2.71 -15.56
C ARG A 99 -24.48 2.46 -14.49
N ASP A 100 -24.13 2.57 -13.21
CA ASP A 100 -25.10 2.52 -12.10
C ASP A 100 -26.07 3.71 -12.09
N ASN A 101 -25.78 4.77 -12.85
CA ASN A 101 -26.56 6.01 -12.89
C ASN A 101 -27.44 6.13 -14.16
N TRP A 102 -27.66 5.03 -14.89
CA TRP A 102 -28.51 4.93 -16.10
C TRP A 102 -29.59 3.87 -15.89
#